data_AF-A0A0S8CMN7-F1
#
_entry.id   AF-A0A0S8CMN7-F1
#
_cell.length_a   1.000
_cell.length_b   1.000
_cell.length_c   1.000
_cell.angle_alpha   90.00
_cell.angle_beta   90.00
_cell.angle_gamma   90.00
#
_symmetry.space_group_name_H-M   'P 1'
#
loop_
_entity.id
_entity.type
_entity.pdbx_description
1 polymer ?
#
loop_
_entity_poly.entity_id
_entity_poly.type
_entity_poly.pdbx_seq_one_letter_code
_entity_poly.pdbx_strand_id
1 'polypeptide(L)'
;MDSKELSHFRKKLNKTQEEMAKLLGTSLRAVHSYEQGWRSVPPPVERQIFFLLSRKLRDVKKPKPCWVTRKCPAERKEKCPAWEFQCGDLCWFINGTVCAGTVQRDWKKKMRLCRKCEVLQPLVDY
;
A
#
# COMPACT_ATOMS: atom_id res chain seq x y z
N MET A 1 -6.45 -5.32 -5.54
CA MET A 1 -7.43 -4.23 -5.65
C MET A 1 -8.42 -4.57 -6.74
N ASP A 2 -9.72 -4.52 -6.46
CA ASP A 2 -10.76 -4.59 -7.48
C ASP A 2 -11.20 -3.19 -7.96
N SER A 3 -12.15 -3.14 -8.91
CA SER A 3 -12.65 -1.91 -9.50
C SER A 3 -13.41 -1.02 -8.51
N LYS A 4 -14.14 -1.62 -7.56
CA LYS A 4 -14.91 -0.90 -6.53
C LYS A 4 -13.97 -0.29 -5.49
N GLU A 5 -12.97 -1.06 -5.03
CA GLU A 5 -11.91 -0.58 -4.15
C GLU A 5 -11.18 0.61 -4.77
N LEU A 6 -10.81 0.54 -6.05
CA LEU A 6 -10.14 1.64 -6.75
C LEU A 6 -10.97 2.93 -6.70
N SER A 7 -12.26 2.83 -7.07
CA SER A 7 -13.18 3.97 -7.05
C SER A 7 -13.35 4.55 -5.64
N HIS A 8 -13.47 3.67 -4.63
CA HIS A 8 -13.55 4.08 -3.24
C HIS A 8 -12.29 4.84 -2.80
N PHE A 9 -11.10 4.30 -3.05
CA PHE A 9 -9.84 4.93 -2.65
C PHE A 9 -9.57 6.25 -3.39
N ARG A 10 -9.93 6.35 -4.67
CA ARG A 10 -9.88 7.62 -5.40
C ARG A 10 -10.74 8.69 -4.74
N LYS A 11 -11.98 8.35 -4.38
CA LYS A 11 -12.89 9.26 -3.67
C LYS A 11 -12.34 9.61 -2.27
N LYS A 12 -11.79 8.64 -1.55
CA LYS A 12 -11.11 8.85 -0.26
C LYS A 12 -9.92 9.80 -0.38
N LEU A 13 -9.24 9.83 -1.53
CA LEU A 13 -8.19 10.80 -1.86
C LEU A 13 -8.72 12.17 -2.28
N ASN A 14 -10.03 12.33 -2.49
CA ASN A 14 -10.67 13.52 -3.05
C ASN A 14 -10.12 13.88 -4.43
N LYS A 15 -10.12 12.90 -5.34
CA LYS A 15 -9.58 13.06 -6.70
C LYS A 15 -10.59 12.72 -7.78
N THR A 16 -10.57 13.48 -8.87
CA THR A 16 -11.26 13.11 -10.11
C THR A 16 -10.52 11.97 -10.81
N GLN A 17 -11.15 11.34 -11.81
CA GLN A 17 -10.50 10.30 -12.61
C GLN A 17 -9.30 10.87 -13.41
N GLU A 18 -9.39 12.14 -13.84
CA GLU A 18 -8.31 12.83 -14.55
C GLU A 18 -7.11 13.13 -13.65
N GLU A 19 -7.35 13.70 -12.45
CA GLU A 19 -6.27 13.92 -11.49
C GLU A 19 -5.62 12.61 -11.06
N MET A 20 -6.43 11.56 -10.86
CA MET A 20 -5.91 10.24 -10.53
C MET A 20 -5.03 9.69 -11.67
N ALA A 21 -5.43 9.86 -12.93
CA ALA A 21 -4.62 9.45 -14.08
C ALA A 21 -3.24 10.14 -14.08
N LYS A 22 -3.22 11.46 -13.83
CA LYS A 22 -1.97 12.24 -13.71
C LYS A 22 -1.09 11.72 -12.56
N LEU A 23 -1.67 11.50 -11.38
CA LEU A 23 -0.96 10.99 -10.20
C LEU A 23 -0.37 9.59 -10.44
N LEU A 24 -1.09 8.73 -11.17
CA LEU A 24 -0.68 7.36 -11.49
C LEU A 24 0.25 7.26 -12.72
N GLY A 25 0.54 8.37 -13.40
CA GLY A 25 1.32 8.37 -14.64
C GLY A 25 0.68 7.51 -15.73
N THR A 26 -0.65 7.50 -15.83
CA THR A 26 -1.40 6.68 -16.78
C THR A 26 -2.45 7.51 -17.52
N SER A 27 -3.10 6.92 -18.54
CA SER A 27 -4.14 7.63 -19.30
C SER A 27 -5.47 7.65 -18.55
N LEU A 28 -6.31 8.68 -18.80
CA LEU A 28 -7.68 8.73 -18.30
C LEU A 28 -8.49 7.47 -18.70
N ARG A 29 -8.30 7.01 -19.94
CA ARG A 29 -8.93 5.78 -20.46
C ARG A 29 -8.52 4.56 -19.64
N ALA A 30 -7.27 4.47 -19.18
CA ALA A 30 -6.83 3.37 -18.32
C ALA A 30 -7.55 3.40 -16.96
N VAL A 31 -7.65 4.58 -16.33
CA VAL A 31 -8.40 4.73 -15.07
C VAL A 31 -9.87 4.34 -15.23
N HIS A 32 -10.55 4.80 -16.30
CA HIS A 32 -11.92 4.39 -16.60
C HIS A 32 -12.03 2.87 -16.73
N SER A 33 -11.14 2.27 -17.53
CA SER A 33 -11.12 0.83 -17.76
C SER A 33 -10.91 0.02 -16.48
N TYR A 34 -10.11 0.52 -15.53
CA TYR A 34 -9.93 -0.11 -14.23
C TYR A 34 -11.18 -0.01 -13.35
N GLU A 35 -11.79 1.18 -13.23
CA GLU A 35 -12.99 1.40 -12.41
C GLU A 35 -14.24 0.71 -12.97
N GLN A 36 -14.30 0.48 -14.28
CA GLN A 36 -15.37 -0.30 -14.93
C GLN A 36 -15.13 -1.82 -14.87
N GLY A 37 -13.95 -2.26 -14.42
CA GLY A 37 -13.58 -3.68 -14.38
C GLY A 37 -13.25 -4.31 -15.74
N TRP A 38 -13.13 -3.51 -16.81
CA TRP A 38 -12.70 -3.99 -18.13
C TRP A 38 -11.23 -4.43 -18.15
N ARG A 39 -10.42 -3.87 -17.25
CA ARG A 39 -9.02 -4.28 -17.04
C ARG A 39 -8.75 -4.43 -15.55
N SER A 40 -7.97 -5.43 -15.18
CA SER A 40 -7.49 -5.60 -13.81
C SER A 40 -6.52 -4.48 -13.43
N VAL A 41 -6.57 -4.03 -12.17
CA VAL A 41 -5.63 -3.04 -11.64
C VAL A 41 -4.23 -3.64 -11.53
N PRO A 42 -3.21 -3.07 -12.21
CA PRO A 42 -1.84 -3.57 -12.11
C PRO A 42 -1.25 -3.37 -10.70
N PRO A 43 -0.34 -4.26 -10.23
CA PRO A 43 0.34 -4.10 -8.94
C PRO A 43 1.02 -2.75 -8.71
N PRO A 44 1.70 -2.12 -9.68
CA PRO A 44 2.29 -0.79 -9.49
C PRO A 44 1.23 0.29 -9.21
N VAL A 45 0.05 0.20 -9.84
CA VAL A 45 -1.07 1.13 -9.62
C VAL A 45 -1.61 0.95 -8.20
N GLU A 46 -1.89 -0.28 -7.77
CA GLU A 46 -2.31 -0.57 -6.39
C GLU A 46 -1.30 -0.03 -5.37
N ARG A 47 0.00 -0.28 -5.60
CA ARG A 47 1.09 0.20 -4.75
C ARG A 47 1.09 1.72 -4.62
N GLN A 48 0.95 2.44 -5.73
CA GLN A 48 0.98 3.89 -5.75
C GLN A 48 -0.24 4.51 -5.06
N ILE A 49 -1.43 3.92 -5.23
CA ILE A 49 -2.64 4.37 -4.53
C ILE A 49 -2.48 4.23 -3.01
N PHE A 50 -1.99 3.08 -2.54
CA PHE A 50 -1.73 2.88 -1.11
C PHE A 50 -0.70 3.85 -0.57
N PHE A 51 0.31 4.20 -1.38
CA PHE A 51 1.29 5.21 -0.99
C PHE A 51 0.61 6.57 -0.80
N LEU A 52 -0.18 7.03 -1.77
CA LEU A 52 -0.91 8.30 -1.67
C LEU A 52 -1.87 8.32 -0.47
N LEU A 53 -2.61 7.23 -0.23
CA LEU A 53 -3.48 7.10 0.94
C LEU A 53 -2.69 7.20 2.25
N SER A 54 -1.55 6.53 2.33
CA SER A 54 -0.69 6.58 3.51
C SER A 54 -0.19 8.00 3.79
N ARG A 55 0.10 8.79 2.75
CA ARG A 55 0.54 10.18 2.90
C ARG A 55 -0.63 11.06 3.36
N LYS A 56 -1.82 10.91 2.76
CA LYS A 56 -3.02 11.64 3.16
C LYS A 56 -3.43 11.39 4.61
N LEU A 57 -3.25 10.15 5.09
CA LEU A 57 -3.66 9.75 6.44
C LEU A 57 -2.59 9.99 7.51
N ARG A 58 -1.33 10.24 7.11
CA ARG A 58 -0.20 10.43 8.03
C ARG A 58 -0.41 11.61 8.99
N ASP A 59 -1.02 12.68 8.51
CA ASP A 59 -1.25 13.89 9.30
C ASP A 59 -2.33 13.68 10.36
N VAL A 60 -3.25 12.74 10.13
CA VAL A 60 -4.35 12.39 11.04
C VAL A 60 -3.89 11.35 12.07
N LYS A 61 -3.03 10.40 11.67
CA LYS A 61 -2.51 9.34 12.53
C LYS A 61 -1.02 9.23 12.28
N LYS A 62 -0.18 9.55 13.28
CA LYS A 62 1.27 9.29 13.24
C LYS A 62 1.48 7.77 13.37
N PRO A 63 1.74 7.03 12.27
CA PRO A 63 1.85 5.58 12.35
C PRO A 63 3.16 5.21 13.06
N LYS A 64 3.06 4.28 14.02
CA LYS A 64 4.27 3.70 14.63
C LYS A 64 4.96 2.80 13.60
N PRO A 65 6.30 2.71 13.63
CA PRO A 65 7.02 1.77 12.77
C PRO A 65 6.58 0.33 12.98
N CYS A 66 6.54 -0.47 11.92
CA CYS A 66 6.05 -1.84 11.98
C CYS A 66 6.71 -2.71 13.03
N TRP A 67 8.01 -2.53 13.31
CA TRP A 67 8.74 -3.32 14.32
C TRP A 67 8.32 -3.00 15.76
N VAL A 68 7.79 -1.80 16.02
CA VAL A 68 7.22 -1.46 17.33
C VAL A 68 5.86 -2.11 17.46
N THR A 69 5.00 -1.93 16.46
CA THR A 69 3.64 -2.47 16.42
C THR A 69 3.64 -4.01 16.47
N ARG A 70 4.52 -4.65 15.71
CA ARG A 70 4.61 -6.11 15.59
C ARG A 70 5.57 -6.76 16.58
N LYS A 71 6.24 -5.96 17.43
CA LYS A 71 7.25 -6.42 18.40
C LYS A 71 8.31 -7.32 17.75
N CYS A 72 8.93 -6.85 16.67
CA CYS A 72 9.92 -7.64 15.94
C CYS A 72 11.21 -7.81 16.77
N PRO A 73 11.79 -9.02 16.86
CA PRO A 73 13.06 -9.25 17.55
C PRO A 73 14.23 -8.55 16.83
N ALA A 74 15.27 -8.19 17.57
CA ALA A 74 16.42 -7.42 17.08
C ALA A 74 17.08 -8.08 15.85
N GLU A 75 17.35 -9.39 15.93
CA GLU A 75 17.96 -10.18 14.85
C GLU A 75 17.20 -10.11 13.52
N ARG A 76 15.86 -10.04 13.58
CA ARG A 76 15.00 -9.90 12.40
C ARG A 76 14.99 -8.47 11.89
N LYS A 77 14.97 -7.52 12.82
CA LYS A 77 14.88 -6.08 12.54
C LYS A 77 16.13 -5.62 11.78
N GLU A 78 17.32 -6.05 12.21
CA GLU A 78 18.60 -5.71 11.57
C GLU A 78 18.71 -6.19 10.12
N LYS A 79 18.04 -7.30 9.78
CA LYS A 79 18.00 -7.86 8.42
C LYS A 79 16.81 -7.37 7.59
N CYS A 80 16.01 -6.45 8.12
CA CYS A 80 14.77 -6.02 7.47
C CYS A 80 14.98 -4.71 6.69
N PRO A 81 14.75 -4.69 5.36
CA PRO A 81 14.81 -3.46 4.56
C PRO A 81 13.95 -2.32 5.10
N ALA A 82 12.78 -2.64 5.70
CA ALA A 82 11.93 -1.59 6.28
C ALA A 82 12.62 -0.86 7.45
N TRP A 83 13.46 -1.57 8.21
CA TRP A 83 14.25 -0.97 9.28
C TRP A 83 15.49 -0.27 8.73
N GLU A 84 16.22 -0.90 7.81
CA GLU A 84 17.39 -0.32 7.14
C GLU A 84 17.09 1.09 6.57
N PHE A 85 15.99 1.20 5.82
CA PHE A 85 15.57 2.47 5.21
C PHE A 85 14.64 3.32 6.09
N GLN A 86 14.51 3.02 7.38
CA GLN A 86 13.68 3.75 8.34
C GLN A 86 12.23 4.00 7.88
N CYS A 87 11.66 3.06 7.13
CA CYS A 87 10.34 3.19 6.51
C CYS A 87 9.32 2.21 7.11
N GLY A 88 9.32 2.11 8.44
CA GLY A 88 8.47 1.17 9.17
C GLY A 88 6.97 1.41 9.02
N ASP A 89 6.55 2.65 8.73
CA ASP A 89 5.17 3.02 8.36
C ASP A 89 4.78 2.59 6.93
N LEU A 90 5.79 2.29 6.10
CA LEU A 90 5.69 1.86 4.71
C LEU A 90 6.24 0.46 4.48
N CYS A 91 6.33 -0.39 5.51
CA CYS A 91 6.90 -1.73 5.35
C CYS A 91 6.16 -2.57 4.28
N TRP A 92 4.87 -2.31 4.07
CA TRP A 92 4.05 -2.95 3.04
C TRP A 92 4.43 -2.49 1.61
N PHE A 93 5.05 -1.32 1.44
CA PHE A 93 5.51 -0.77 0.15
C PHE A 93 6.82 -1.43 -0.33
N ILE A 94 7.74 -1.71 0.60
CA ILE A 94 9.10 -2.20 0.31
C ILE A 94 9.12 -3.72 0.05
N ASN A 95 9.63 -4.17 -1.09
CA ASN A 95 9.78 -5.61 -1.35
C ASN A 95 10.97 -6.20 -0.56
N GLY A 96 11.01 -7.53 -0.40
CA GLY A 96 12.13 -8.20 0.29
C GLY A 96 12.09 -8.09 1.81
N THR A 97 11.08 -7.43 2.39
CA THR A 97 10.88 -7.36 3.85
C THR A 97 10.75 -8.75 4.47
N VAL A 98 11.41 -8.95 5.60
CA VAL A 98 11.32 -10.16 6.43
C VAL A 98 10.12 -10.02 7.38
N CYS A 99 8.93 -10.32 6.88
CA CYS A 99 7.70 -10.26 7.66
C CYS A 99 7.36 -11.65 8.19
N ALA A 100 7.04 -11.76 9.49
CA ALA A 100 6.78 -13.04 10.16
C ALA A 100 7.88 -14.11 9.91
N GLY A 101 9.13 -13.69 9.72
CA GLY A 101 10.27 -14.59 9.45
C GLY A 101 10.41 -15.03 7.98
N THR A 102 9.60 -14.49 7.07
CA THR A 102 9.62 -14.89 5.65
C THR A 102 9.88 -13.70 4.73
N VAL A 103 10.65 -13.92 3.66
CA VAL A 103 10.89 -12.91 2.62
C VAL A 103 9.69 -12.85 1.69
N GLN A 104 9.07 -11.67 1.58
CA GLN A 104 7.92 -11.44 0.72
C GLN A 104 8.35 -10.81 -0.60
N ARG A 105 8.62 -11.63 -1.64
CA ARG A 105 9.04 -11.19 -2.98
C ARG A 105 7.87 -10.88 -3.92
N ASP A 106 6.79 -11.64 -3.83
CA ASP A 106 5.61 -11.50 -4.68
C ASP A 106 4.60 -10.52 -4.08
N TRP A 107 4.21 -9.51 -4.87
CA TRP A 107 3.30 -8.46 -4.41
C TRP A 107 1.93 -9.00 -4.00
N LYS A 108 1.34 -9.90 -4.80
CA LYS A 108 -0.01 -10.42 -4.54
C LYS A 108 -0.05 -11.24 -3.26
N LYS A 109 0.93 -12.13 -3.05
CA LYS A 109 1.11 -12.90 -1.80
C LYS A 109 1.32 -11.96 -0.62
N LYS A 110 2.20 -10.97 -0.77
CA LYS A 110 2.50 -9.98 0.26
C LYS A 110 1.25 -9.19 0.67
N MET A 111 0.48 -8.68 -0.29
CA MET A 111 -0.70 -7.87 -0.02
C MET A 111 -1.80 -8.67 0.70
N ARG A 112 -1.94 -9.98 0.46
CA ARG A 112 -2.86 -10.83 1.24
C ARG A 112 -2.53 -10.85 2.73
N LEU A 113 -1.24 -10.80 3.08
CA LEU A 113 -0.79 -10.73 4.47
C LEU A 113 -0.85 -9.31 5.02
N CYS A 114 -0.35 -8.33 4.25
CA CYS A 114 -0.29 -6.94 4.70
C CYS A 114 -1.68 -6.34 4.92
N ARG A 115 -2.69 -6.69 4.12
CA ARG A 115 -4.06 -6.18 4.32
C ARG A 115 -4.68 -6.58 5.66
N LYS A 116 -4.20 -7.65 6.28
CA LYS A 116 -4.61 -8.10 7.62
C LYS A 116 -3.69 -7.60 8.74
N CYS A 117 -2.71 -6.76 8.40
CA CYS A 117 -1.70 -6.28 9.33
C CYS A 117 -2.08 -4.89 9.85
N GLU A 118 -1.91 -4.68 11.15
CA GLU A 118 -2.16 -3.43 11.88
C GLU A 118 -1.49 -2.18 11.27
N VAL A 119 -0.44 -2.36 10.45
CA VAL A 119 0.27 -1.26 9.77
C VAL A 119 -0.48 -0.76 8.53
N LEU A 120 -1.04 -1.66 7.71
CA LEU A 120 -1.69 -1.30 6.44
C LEU A 120 -3.22 -1.24 6.59
N GLN A 121 -3.79 -2.10 7.43
CA GLN A 121 -5.24 -2.23 7.63
C GLN A 121 -5.94 -0.86 7.83
N PRO A 122 -5.46 0.08 8.68
CA PRO A 122 -6.12 1.38 8.85
C PRO A 122 -6.20 2.24 7.59
N LEU A 123 -5.36 1.96 6.58
CA LEU A 123 -5.34 2.68 5.31
C LEU A 123 -6.37 2.12 4.32
N VAL A 124 -6.52 0.79 4.32
CA VAL A 124 -7.21 0.02 3.25
C VAL A 124 -8.53 -0.59 3.68
N ASP A 125 -8.90 -0.53 4.95
CA ASP A 125 -10.24 -0.94 5.39
C ASP A 125 -11.31 -0.09 4.66
N TYR A 126 -12.22 -0.81 4.02
CA TYR A 126 -13.35 -0.35 3.20
C TYR A 126 -14.61 -1.01 3.72
#